data_AF-A0A1H3L9M1-F1
#
_entry.id   AF-A0A1H3L9M1-F1
#
_cell.length_a   1.000
_cell.length_b   1.000
_cell.length_c   1.000
_cell.angle_alpha   90.00
_cell.angle_beta   90.00
_cell.angle_gamma   90.00
#
_symmetry.space_group_name_H-M   'P 1'
#
loop_
_entity.id
_entity.type
_entity.pdbx_description
1 polymer ?
#
loop_
_entity_poly.entity_id
_entity_poly.type
_entity_poly.pdbx_seq_one_letter_code
_entity_poly.pdbx_strand_id
1 'polypeptide(L)'
;EDEQIGTVTADGAYDTRRCHKAITDRQGTAIRKRWTGYHARSRIEAKMRCLKSFGDRIMARDPDRQTAETHIRIALMNRFTALGTADIVRAA
;
A
#
# COMPACT_ATOMS: atom_id res chain seq x y z
N GLU A 1 14.36 33.93 -0.77
CA GLU A 1 13.56 33.86 -2.00
C GLU A 1 12.53 32.75 -1.77
N ASP A 2 11.24 33.05 -1.90
CA ASP A 2 10.17 32.06 -1.68
C ASP A 2 10.09 31.15 -2.90
N GLU A 3 10.53 29.91 -2.74
CA GLU A 3 10.43 28.89 -3.79
C GLU A 3 8.97 28.50 -4.00
N GLN A 4 8.53 28.51 -5.27
CA GLN A 4 7.14 28.29 -5.62
C GLN A 4 6.73 26.84 -5.35
N ILE A 5 5.79 26.62 -4.44
CA ILE A 5 5.35 25.28 -4.06
C ILE A 5 4.32 24.81 -5.09
N GLY A 6 4.68 23.89 -6.00
CA GLY A 6 3.74 23.39 -7.02
C GLY A 6 2.54 22.64 -6.43
N THR A 7 2.79 21.50 -5.80
CA THR A 7 1.73 20.65 -5.23
C THR A 7 2.12 20.08 -3.87
N VAL A 8 1.21 20.15 -2.92
CA VAL A 8 1.39 19.66 -1.54
C VAL A 8 0.49 18.46 -1.33
N THR A 9 1.09 17.31 -1.00
CA THR A 9 0.37 16.15 -0.49
C THR A 9 0.76 15.95 0.97
N ALA A 10 -0.21 15.84 1.85
CA ALA A 10 0.04 15.72 3.29
C ALA A 10 -0.73 14.56 3.90
N ASP A 11 -0.39 14.22 5.14
CA ASP A 11 -1.22 13.27 5.86
C ASP A 11 -2.64 13.85 6.11
N GLY A 12 -3.64 13.01 6.40
CA GLY A 12 -5.02 13.48 6.51
C GLY A 12 -5.24 14.47 7.67
N ALA A 13 -4.29 14.60 8.60
CA ALA A 13 -4.35 15.57 9.69
C ALA A 13 -4.16 17.01 9.17
N TYR A 14 -3.55 17.19 8.00
CA TYR A 14 -3.36 18.48 7.36
C TYR A 14 -4.44 18.81 6.31
N ASP A 15 -5.47 17.97 6.14
CA ASP A 15 -6.64 18.25 5.28
C ASP A 15 -7.63 19.25 5.94
N THR A 16 -7.14 20.24 6.68
CA THR A 16 -7.97 21.25 7.37
C THR A 16 -8.12 22.54 6.54
N ARG A 17 -9.16 23.34 6.81
CA ARG A 17 -9.36 24.64 6.12
C ARG A 17 -8.18 25.59 6.32
N ARG A 18 -7.56 25.60 7.50
CA ARG A 18 -6.41 26.46 7.82
C ARG A 18 -5.18 26.07 7.01
N CYS A 19 -4.93 24.77 6.87
CA CYS A 19 -3.84 24.25 6.06
C CYS A 19 -4.05 24.53 4.58
N HIS A 20 -5.25 24.30 4.05
CA HIS A 20 -5.58 24.65 2.66
C HIS A 20 -5.35 26.13 2.38
N LYS A 21 -5.80 27.03 3.27
CA LYS A 21 -5.55 28.46 3.16
C LYS A 21 -4.06 28.78 3.12
N ALA A 22 -3.28 28.22 4.04
CA ALA A 22 -1.83 28.46 4.07
C ALA A 22 -1.07 27.91 2.85
N ILE A 23 -1.62 26.88 2.18
CA ILE A 23 -1.08 26.33 0.92
C ILE A 23 -1.43 27.27 -0.24
N THR A 24 -2.69 27.72 -0.33
CA THR A 24 -3.12 28.69 -1.34
C THR A 24 -2.39 30.03 -1.22
N ASP A 25 -2.17 30.52 0.01
CA ASP A 25 -1.43 31.76 0.29
C ASP A 25 0.03 31.69 -0.21
N ARG A 26 0.60 30.47 -0.34
CA ARG A 26 1.92 30.21 -0.93
C ARG A 26 1.87 29.79 -2.39
N GLN A 27 0.76 30.06 -3.08
CA GLN A 27 0.52 29.69 -4.49
C GLN A 27 0.58 28.18 -4.77
N GLY A 28 0.41 27.33 -3.74
CA GLY A 28 0.43 25.88 -3.90
C GLY A 28 -0.95 25.26 -4.02
N THR A 29 -0.97 24.03 -4.55
CA THR A 29 -2.19 23.23 -4.66
C THR A 29 -2.15 22.06 -3.67
N ALA A 30 -3.15 21.99 -2.79
CA ALA A 30 -3.30 20.85 -1.87
C ALA A 30 -4.01 19.69 -2.58
N ILE A 31 -3.38 18.51 -2.62
CA ILE A 31 -4.00 17.29 -3.14
C ILE A 31 -4.47 16.42 -1.98
N ARG A 32 -5.79 16.26 -1.86
CA ARG A 32 -6.38 15.36 -0.86
C ARG A 32 -6.06 13.90 -1.17
N LYS A 33 -5.75 13.12 -0.13
CA LYS A 33 -5.41 11.67 -0.18
C LYS A 33 -6.35 10.78 -0.99
N ARG A 34 -7.64 11.13 -1.02
CA ARG A 34 -8.65 10.41 -1.81
C ARG A 34 -8.31 10.44 -3.31
N TRP A 35 -7.80 11.55 -3.80
CA TRP A 35 -7.47 11.74 -5.21
C TRP A 35 -6.15 11.08 -5.61
N THR A 36 -5.18 10.98 -4.69
CA THR A 36 -3.88 10.34 -4.97
C THR A 36 -3.91 8.81 -4.89
N GLY A 37 -5.06 8.20 -4.58
CA GLY A 37 -5.15 6.76 -4.34
C GLY A 37 -4.38 6.29 -3.09
N TYR A 38 -3.99 7.21 -2.20
CA TYR A 38 -3.22 6.92 -0.99
C TYR A 38 -3.89 5.83 -0.13
N HIS A 39 -5.22 5.86 0.00
CA HIS A 39 -5.94 4.85 0.75
C HIS A 39 -5.88 3.45 0.10
N ALA A 40 -5.86 3.35 -1.23
CA ALA A 40 -5.70 2.08 -1.92
C ALA A 40 -4.29 1.50 -1.69
N ARG A 41 -3.26 2.34 -1.85
CA ARG A 41 -1.87 1.96 -1.58
C ARG A 41 -1.67 1.51 -0.13
N SER A 42 -2.15 2.30 0.84
CA SER A 42 -2.07 1.96 2.26
C SER A 42 -2.79 0.65 2.61
N ARG A 43 -3.95 0.38 1.99
CA ARG A 43 -4.66 -0.90 2.16
C ARG A 43 -3.88 -2.09 1.60
N ILE A 44 -3.26 -1.93 0.43
CA ILE A 44 -2.40 -2.95 -0.17
C ILE A 44 -1.19 -3.18 0.73
N GLU A 45 -0.51 -2.13 1.19
CA GLU A 45 0.63 -2.24 2.11
C GLU A 45 0.26 -2.96 3.42
N ALA A 46 -0.89 -2.62 4.02
CA ALA A 46 -1.40 -3.31 5.21
C ALA A 46 -1.69 -4.80 4.94
N LYS A 47 -2.28 -5.12 3.79
CA LYS A 47 -2.55 -6.51 3.39
C LYS A 47 -1.25 -7.28 3.11
N MET A 48 -0.29 -6.64 2.46
CA MET A 48 1.04 -7.19 2.20
C MET A 48 1.81 -7.43 3.50
N ARG A 49 1.65 -6.59 4.53
CA ARG A 49 2.23 -6.82 5.86
C ARG A 49 1.68 -8.10 6.50
N CYS A 50 0.37 -8.32 6.43
CA CYS A 50 -0.26 -9.56 6.91
C CYS A 50 0.25 -10.79 6.15
N LEU A 51 0.41 -10.68 4.83
CA LEU A 51 0.96 -11.76 4.01
C LEU A 51 2.43 -12.04 4.35
N LYS A 52 3.24 -11.01 4.63
CA LYS A 52 4.64 -11.20 5.07
C LYS A 52 4.71 -12.01 6.37
N SER A 53 3.86 -11.70 7.35
CA SER A 53 3.82 -12.46 8.61
C SER A 53 3.26 -13.89 8.49
N PHE A 54 2.60 -14.20 7.38
CA PHE A 54 1.96 -15.50 7.17
C PHE A 54 2.98 -16.64 6.98
N GLY A 55 4.21 -16.33 6.56
CA GLY A 55 5.30 -17.30 6.42
C GLY A 55 6.10 -17.57 7.70
N ASP A 56 5.85 -16.83 8.78
CA ASP A 56 6.76 -16.81 9.94
C ASP A 56 6.68 -18.05 10.83
N ARG A 57 5.48 -18.66 10.98
CA ARG A 57 5.30 -19.87 11.80
C ARG A 57 4.03 -20.65 11.44
N ILE A 58 4.09 -21.98 11.53
CA ILE A 58 2.90 -22.86 11.52
C ILE A 58 2.18 -22.72 12.88
N MET A 59 0.90 -22.36 12.85
CA MET A 59 0.10 -22.06 14.04
C MET A 59 -0.62 -23.29 14.59
N ALA A 60 -0.97 -24.25 13.71
CA ALA A 60 -1.57 -25.50 14.11
C ALA A 60 -0.62 -26.32 14.98
N ARG A 61 -1.15 -26.87 16.08
CA ARG A 61 -0.40 -27.76 16.98
C ARG A 61 -0.51 -29.24 16.60
N ASP A 62 -1.54 -29.58 15.83
CA ASP A 62 -1.85 -30.93 15.39
C ASP A 62 -1.18 -31.21 14.02
N PRO A 63 -0.43 -32.30 13.84
CA PRO A 63 0.34 -32.57 12.62
C PRO A 63 -0.48 -32.57 11.32
N ASP A 64 -1.70 -33.11 11.35
CA ASP A 64 -2.57 -33.15 10.16
C ASP A 64 -3.03 -31.73 9.80
N ARG A 65 -3.34 -30.92 10.82
CA ARG A 65 -3.68 -29.50 10.63
C ARG A 65 -2.49 -28.66 10.19
N GLN A 66 -1.26 -29.00 10.60
CA GLN A 66 -0.05 -28.35 10.09
C GLN A 66 0.15 -28.61 8.59
N THR A 67 -0.14 -29.83 8.16
CA THR A 67 -0.09 -30.22 6.75
C THR A 67 -1.10 -29.42 5.94
N ALA A 68 -2.35 -29.33 6.40
CA ALA A 68 -3.39 -28.53 5.75
C ALA A 68 -3.02 -27.03 5.71
N GLU A 69 -2.53 -26.48 6.83
CA GLU A 69 -2.07 -25.10 6.93
C GLU A 69 -0.98 -24.82 5.89
N THR A 70 0.05 -25.65 5.83
CA THR A 70 1.18 -25.52 4.89
C THR A 70 0.71 -25.54 3.44
N HIS A 71 -0.15 -26.48 3.05
CA HIS A 71 -0.68 -26.55 1.69
C HIS A 71 -1.48 -25.31 1.30
N ILE A 72 -2.37 -24.84 2.18
CA ILE A 72 -3.14 -23.61 1.96
C ILE A 72 -2.19 -22.41 1.83
N ARG A 73 -1.14 -22.36 2.65
CA ARG A 73 -0.17 -21.26 2.60
C ARG A 73 0.55 -21.19 1.27
N ILE A 74 1.07 -22.33 0.80
CA ILE A 74 1.78 -22.46 -0.48
C ILE A 74 0.87 -22.05 -1.63
N ALA A 75 -0.36 -22.58 -1.67
CA ALA A 75 -1.32 -22.27 -2.72
C ALA A 75 -1.62 -20.76 -2.79
N LEU A 76 -1.79 -20.11 -1.64
CA LEU A 76 -2.02 -18.67 -1.56
C LEU A 76 -0.81 -17.88 -2.07
N MET A 77 0.40 -18.20 -1.58
CA MET A 77 1.62 -17.50 -1.94
C MET A 77 1.93 -17.63 -3.44
N ASN A 78 1.81 -18.83 -4.00
CA ASN A 78 2.04 -19.06 -5.42
C ASN A 78 1.08 -18.24 -6.29
N ARG A 79 -0.19 -18.12 -5.89
CA ARG A 79 -1.16 -17.28 -6.59
C ARG A 79 -0.78 -15.80 -6.55
N PHE A 80 -0.31 -15.30 -5.40
CA PHE A 80 0.16 -13.90 -5.30
C PHE A 80 1.41 -13.66 -6.14
N THR A 81 2.37 -14.59 -6.14
CA THR A 81 3.56 -14.52 -6.99
C THR A 81 3.17 -14.46 -8.47
N ALA A 82 2.23 -15.29 -8.92
CA ALA A 82 1.73 -15.26 -10.30
C ALA A 82 1.06 -13.91 -10.64
N LEU A 83 0.19 -13.39 -9.76
CA LEU A 83 -0.47 -12.09 -9.96
C LEU A 83 0.50 -10.90 -9.93
N GLY A 84 1.61 -11.02 -9.20
CA GLY A 84 2.62 -9.97 -9.06
C GLY A 84 3.72 -10.00 -10.13
N THR A 85 3.75 -11.02 -10.98
CA THR A 85 4.72 -11.11 -12.08
C THR A 85 4.26 -10.19 -13.21
N ALA A 86 5.04 -9.15 -13.52
CA ALA A 86 4.76 -8.27 -14.64
C ALA A 86 5.08 -8.99 -15.96
N ASP A 87 4.19 -8.89 -16.96
CA ASP A 87 4.49 -9.29 -18.32
C ASP A 87 5.47 -8.29 -18.94
N ILE A 88 6.74 -8.70 -19.05
CA ILE A 88 7.79 -7.89 -19.68
C ILE A 88 7.89 -8.32 -21.14
N VAL A 89 7.22 -7.56 -22.02
CA VAL A 89 7.41 -7.66 -23.47
C VAL A 89 8.54 -6.75 -23.92
N ARG A 90 9.49 -7.30 -24.67
CA ARG A 90 10.55 -6.51 -25.31
C ARG A 90 9.95 -5.76 -26.51
N ALA A 91 10.00 -4.43 -26.47
CA ALA A 91 9.64 -3.60 -27.62
C ALA A 91 10.71 -3.75 -28.73
N ALA A 92 10.26 -3.91 -29.97
CA ALA A 92 11.08 -3.96 -31.17
C ALA A 92 11.40 -2.54 -31.68
#